data_AF-A0A1F3V7H7-F1
#
_entry.id   AF-A0A1F3V7H7-F1
#
_cell.length_a   1.000
_cell.length_b   1.000
_cell.length_c   1.000
_cell.angle_alpha   90.00
_cell.angle_beta   90.00
_cell.angle_gamma   90.00
#
_symmetry.space_group_name_H-M   'P 1'
#
loop_
_entity.id
_entity.type
_entity.pdbx_description
1 polymer ?
#
loop_
_entity_poly.entity_id
_entity_poly.type
_entity_poly.pdbx_seq_one_letter_code
_entity_poly.pdbx_strand_id
1 'polypeptide(L)'
;MKTAFIILSLGMLTVSGCFETKTNKKSTKTTSTVSVTPTPVYTNTPYPTPTGTAGDGRPPYTFSPVVAHGLENSAYNGSYVWSSEAMDIPSSVMKTDVKFDVRIKKESPPAKDTIDDSGVRCHYVSFPYTKLKGYVRIKAAGSSVYKTMAFETNASSGYSQILRFGDLADFPQTNGYYVIEVITPIQSNGGCVREPGHPDVCPYWPVPKTECYSFSVELATDYTNPF
;
A
#
# COMPACT_ATOMS: atom_id res chain seq x y z
N MET A 1 -25.73 -47.22 -77.35
CA MET A 1 -24.73 -46.34 -76.71
C MET A 1 -24.09 -45.50 -77.80
N LYS A 2 -24.40 -44.21 -77.85
CA LYS A 2 -23.95 -43.26 -78.89
C LYS A 2 -23.48 -41.96 -78.23
N THR A 3 -22.21 -41.64 -78.49
CA THR A 3 -21.63 -40.32 -78.81
C THR A 3 -22.05 -39.06 -78.04
N ALA A 4 -21.09 -38.57 -77.27
CA ALA A 4 -20.59 -37.19 -77.09
C ALA A 4 -21.44 -36.00 -77.57
N PHE A 5 -21.53 -34.97 -76.72
CA PHE A 5 -21.21 -33.59 -77.12
C PHE A 5 -20.62 -32.79 -75.96
N ILE A 6 -19.43 -32.24 -76.23
CA ILE A 6 -18.62 -31.35 -75.43
C ILE A 6 -19.21 -29.94 -75.54
N ILE A 7 -19.39 -29.23 -74.43
CA ILE A 7 -19.42 -27.76 -74.43
C ILE A 7 -18.39 -27.26 -73.43
N LEU A 8 -17.37 -26.65 -74.04
CA LEU A 8 -16.25 -25.93 -73.47
C LEU A 8 -16.73 -24.54 -73.02
N SER A 9 -16.51 -24.18 -71.75
CA SER A 9 -16.58 -22.77 -71.33
C SER A 9 -15.39 -22.45 -70.43
N LEU A 10 -14.50 -21.66 -71.04
CA LEU A 10 -13.26 -21.10 -70.53
C LEU A 10 -13.56 -20.09 -69.42
N GLY A 11 -12.97 -20.26 -68.24
CA GLY A 11 -13.09 -19.32 -67.12
C GLY A 11 -11.73 -19.15 -66.44
N MET A 12 -11.13 -17.97 -66.61
CA MET A 12 -9.80 -17.59 -66.12
C MET A 12 -9.68 -17.68 -64.60
N LEU A 13 -8.64 -18.37 -64.12
CA LEU A 13 -8.13 -18.27 -62.76
C LEU A 13 -7.17 -17.07 -62.67
N THR A 14 -7.68 -15.90 -62.27
CA THR A 14 -6.84 -14.83 -61.73
C THR A 14 -6.78 -14.98 -60.22
N VAL A 15 -5.60 -15.32 -59.71
CA VAL A 15 -5.26 -15.27 -58.29
C VAL A 15 -5.16 -13.81 -57.88
N SER A 16 -6.25 -13.22 -57.39
CA SER A 16 -6.21 -11.94 -56.69
C SER A 16 -5.86 -12.20 -55.23
N GLY A 17 -4.61 -11.91 -54.86
CA GLY A 17 -4.22 -11.78 -53.47
C GLY A 17 -5.01 -10.64 -52.83
N CYS A 18 -5.90 -10.96 -51.89
CA CYS A 18 -6.40 -9.97 -50.95
C CYS A 18 -5.29 -9.68 -49.94
N PHE A 19 -4.50 -8.64 -50.22
CA PHE A 19 -3.96 -7.82 -49.15
C PHE A 19 -5.17 -7.23 -48.42
N GLU A 20 -5.51 -7.78 -47.25
CA GLU A 20 -6.37 -7.06 -46.31
C GLU A 20 -5.59 -5.86 -45.79
N THR A 21 -5.75 -4.74 -46.49
CA THR A 21 -5.59 -3.42 -45.90
C THR A 21 -6.54 -3.38 -44.71
N LYS A 22 -6.01 -3.57 -43.50
CA LYS A 22 -6.73 -3.27 -42.26
C LYS A 22 -7.04 -1.79 -42.28
N THR A 23 -8.23 -1.44 -42.79
CA THR A 23 -8.83 -0.15 -42.57
C THR A 23 -8.97 -0.02 -41.06
N ASN A 24 -8.21 0.90 -40.48
CA ASN A 24 -8.40 1.34 -39.11
C ASN A 24 -9.85 1.82 -39.00
N LYS A 25 -10.76 0.92 -38.61
CA LYS A 25 -11.94 1.32 -37.86
C LYS A 25 -11.36 1.98 -36.63
N LYS A 26 -11.31 3.31 -36.68
CA LYS A 26 -11.16 4.21 -35.54
C LYS A 26 -12.31 3.84 -34.61
N SER A 27 -12.11 2.77 -33.84
CA SER A 27 -12.86 2.51 -32.64
C SER A 27 -12.64 3.77 -31.84
N THR A 28 -13.72 4.54 -31.70
CA THR A 28 -13.79 5.63 -30.75
C THR A 28 -13.44 4.98 -29.43
N LYS A 29 -12.14 5.02 -29.10
CA LYS A 29 -11.63 4.69 -27.79
C LYS A 29 -12.31 5.73 -26.93
N THR A 30 -13.43 5.35 -26.35
CA THR A 30 -13.92 5.97 -25.14
C THR A 30 -12.70 5.94 -24.25
N THR A 31 -12.01 7.07 -24.17
CA THR A 31 -11.02 7.35 -23.16
C THR A 31 -11.84 7.28 -21.88
N SER A 32 -12.00 6.06 -21.36
CA SER A 32 -12.04 5.86 -19.94
C SER A 32 -10.79 6.58 -19.47
N THR A 33 -11.00 7.79 -18.96
CA THR A 33 -10.06 8.43 -18.07
C THR A 33 -9.78 7.38 -17.02
N VAL A 34 -8.65 6.69 -17.16
CA VAL A 34 -8.07 5.93 -16.05
C VAL A 34 -7.88 7.02 -15.01
N SER A 35 -8.76 7.02 -14.02
CA SER A 35 -8.58 7.84 -12.83
C SER A 35 -7.27 7.36 -12.26
N VAL A 36 -6.19 8.09 -12.55
CA VAL A 36 -4.89 7.86 -11.95
C VAL A 36 -5.15 8.09 -10.47
N THR A 37 -5.23 7.01 -9.71
CA THR A 37 -5.34 7.11 -8.25
C THR A 37 -4.17 7.96 -7.81
N PRO A 38 -4.39 9.11 -7.13
CA PRO A 38 -3.28 9.87 -6.61
C PRO A 38 -2.53 8.95 -5.65
N THR A 39 -1.30 8.62 -6.00
CA THR A 39 -0.30 8.25 -4.99
C THR A 39 -0.38 9.33 -3.91
N PRO A 40 -0.45 8.97 -2.61
CA PRO A 40 -0.46 9.99 -1.56
C PRO A 40 0.71 10.95 -1.80
N VAL A 41 0.38 12.22 -1.98
CA VAL A 41 1.40 13.26 -2.19
C VAL A 41 1.77 13.76 -0.81
N TYR A 42 2.66 13.02 -0.14
CA TYR A 42 3.11 13.40 1.19
C TYR A 42 3.70 14.81 1.15
N THR A 43 3.08 15.74 1.88
CA THR A 43 3.72 17.02 2.16
C THR A 43 4.95 16.71 2.99
N ASN A 44 6.13 16.99 2.42
CA ASN A 44 7.44 16.84 3.06
C ASN A 44 7.52 17.68 4.35
N THR A 45 6.94 17.20 5.44
CA THR A 45 7.39 17.61 6.77
C THR A 45 8.78 17.01 6.95
N PRO A 46 9.82 17.81 7.23
CA PRO A 46 11.15 17.27 7.44
C PRO A 46 11.10 16.25 8.56
N TYR A 47 11.36 14.98 8.21
CA TYR A 47 11.48 13.91 9.19
C TYR A 47 12.60 14.24 10.16
N PRO A 48 12.50 13.78 11.42
CA PRO A 48 13.56 14.02 12.39
C PRO A 48 14.87 13.57 11.77
N THR A 49 15.74 14.57 11.49
CA THR A 49 17.10 14.31 11.04
C THR A 49 17.70 13.35 12.04
N PRO A 50 18.21 12.20 11.59
CA PRO A 50 18.91 11.27 12.44
C PRO A 50 19.94 11.99 13.32
N THR A 51 19.63 12.24 14.59
CA THR A 51 20.62 12.79 15.53
C THR A 51 21.44 11.63 16.07
N GLY A 52 22.74 11.64 15.77
CA GLY A 52 23.72 10.67 16.28
C GLY A 52 24.69 10.14 15.22
N THR A 53 25.95 9.99 15.62
CA THR A 53 26.96 9.22 14.88
C THR A 53 26.49 7.76 14.77
N ALA A 54 26.74 7.08 13.65
CA ALA A 54 26.43 5.65 13.52
C ALA A 54 27.08 4.83 14.65
N GLY A 55 26.30 4.02 15.38
CA GLY A 55 26.77 3.20 16.49
C GLY A 55 25.66 2.78 17.47
N ASP A 56 25.97 1.78 18.31
CA ASP A 56 25.11 1.32 19.40
C ASP A 56 24.73 2.51 20.32
N GLY A 57 23.44 2.64 20.65
CA GLY A 57 22.95 3.68 21.57
C GLY A 57 21.95 4.68 20.99
N ARG A 58 21.69 4.67 19.68
CA ARG A 58 20.74 5.62 19.05
C ARG A 58 19.29 5.17 19.19
N PRO A 59 18.32 6.04 19.53
CA PRO A 59 16.91 5.62 19.59
C PRO A 59 16.38 5.14 18.22
N PRO A 60 15.34 4.29 18.20
CA PRO A 60 14.64 3.93 16.98
C PRO A 60 14.20 5.17 16.19
N TYR A 61 14.22 5.07 14.86
CA TYR A 61 13.67 6.11 14.00
C TYR A 61 12.16 6.17 14.20
N THR A 62 11.62 7.38 14.36
CA THR A 62 10.17 7.61 14.40
C THR A 62 9.81 8.49 13.22
N PHE A 63 8.89 8.01 12.39
CA PHE A 63 8.34 8.77 11.27
C PHE A 63 7.03 9.38 11.72
N SER A 64 6.85 10.67 11.42
CA SER A 64 5.70 11.46 11.83
C SER A 64 4.38 10.78 11.50
N PRO A 65 3.32 11.07 12.27
CA PRO A 65 1.98 10.56 12.01
C PRO A 65 1.56 10.79 10.57
N VAL A 66 1.07 9.72 9.94
CA VAL A 66 0.36 9.75 8.68
C VAL A 66 -1.11 10.00 8.98
N VAL A 67 -1.78 10.79 8.17
CA VAL A 67 -3.25 10.81 8.13
C VAL A 67 -3.69 10.28 6.79
N ALA A 68 -4.49 9.21 6.79
CA ALA A 68 -4.95 8.55 5.57
C ALA A 68 -6.44 8.21 5.65
N HIS A 69 -7.12 8.30 4.51
CA HIS A 69 -8.49 7.81 4.37
C HIS A 69 -8.56 6.28 4.37
N GLY A 70 -9.66 5.75 4.90
CA GLY A 70 -10.03 4.35 4.77
C GLY A 70 -10.28 3.92 3.32
N LEU A 71 -10.30 2.61 3.09
CA LEU A 71 -10.67 2.01 1.81
C LEU A 71 -11.65 0.87 2.09
N GLU A 72 -12.93 1.22 2.16
CA GLU A 72 -14.02 0.32 2.57
C GLU A 72 -14.26 -0.87 1.62
N ASN A 73 -13.71 -0.85 0.40
CA ASN A 73 -13.93 -1.88 -0.61
C ASN A 73 -12.63 -2.37 -1.26
N SER A 74 -12.50 -3.70 -1.30
CA SER A 74 -11.35 -4.57 -1.59
C SER A 74 -10.67 -4.44 -2.97
N ALA A 75 -11.07 -3.49 -3.82
CA ALA A 75 -10.43 -3.28 -5.13
C ALA A 75 -8.99 -2.75 -5.04
N TYR A 76 -8.56 -2.30 -3.85
CA TYR A 76 -7.28 -1.64 -3.61
C TYR A 76 -6.38 -2.41 -2.62
N ASN A 77 -6.67 -3.70 -2.44
CA ASN A 77 -5.95 -4.56 -1.51
C ASN A 77 -4.45 -4.58 -1.86
N GLY A 78 -3.60 -4.11 -0.93
CA GLY A 78 -2.15 -4.06 -1.13
C GLY A 78 -1.57 -2.77 -1.72
N SER A 79 -2.38 -1.71 -1.90
CA SER A 79 -1.84 -0.35 -2.09
C SER A 79 -1.26 0.16 -0.77
N TYR A 80 -0.13 0.86 -0.84
CA TYR A 80 0.47 1.47 0.35
C TYR A 80 -0.28 2.75 0.74
N VAL A 81 -0.42 2.96 2.05
CA VAL A 81 -0.86 4.22 2.66
C VAL A 81 0.30 4.97 3.30
N TRP A 82 1.43 4.29 3.43
CA TRP A 82 2.71 4.82 3.85
C TRP A 82 3.79 4.02 3.16
N SER A 83 4.78 4.69 2.58
CA SER A 83 5.95 4.06 1.99
C SER A 83 7.18 4.88 2.32
N SER A 84 8.22 4.21 2.82
CA SER A 84 9.48 4.89 3.13
C SER A 84 10.13 5.53 1.91
N GLU A 85 9.87 4.98 0.72
CA GLU A 85 10.36 5.51 -0.57
C GLU A 85 9.56 6.74 -1.01
N ALA A 86 8.22 6.70 -0.87
CA ALA A 86 7.37 7.85 -1.22
C ALA A 86 7.58 9.05 -0.29
N MET A 87 8.14 8.80 0.89
CA MET A 87 8.48 9.82 1.89
C MET A 87 9.91 10.32 1.78
N ASP A 88 10.66 9.88 0.77
CA ASP A 88 12.06 10.28 0.56
C ASP A 88 12.94 10.07 1.81
N ILE A 89 12.69 8.97 2.54
CA ILE A 89 13.52 8.63 3.70
C ILE A 89 14.92 8.28 3.21
N PRO A 90 15.99 8.87 3.79
CA PRO A 90 17.35 8.62 3.34
C PRO A 90 17.68 7.13 3.32
N SER A 91 18.25 6.66 2.21
CA SER A 91 18.65 5.25 2.04
C SER A 91 19.55 4.74 3.17
N SER A 92 20.34 5.61 3.82
CA SER A 92 21.17 5.28 4.99
C SER A 92 20.37 4.85 6.24
N VAL A 93 19.13 5.34 6.40
CA VAL A 93 18.20 4.94 7.47
C VAL A 93 17.61 3.56 7.20
N MET A 94 17.46 3.22 5.92
CA MET A 94 16.79 2.02 5.44
C MET A 94 17.76 0.87 5.11
N LYS A 95 19.04 1.03 5.48
CA LYS A 95 20.07 0.00 5.38
C LYS A 95 20.19 -0.75 6.69
N THR A 96 20.36 -2.06 6.58
CA THR A 96 20.62 -2.95 7.71
C THR A 96 21.32 -4.22 7.23
N ASP A 97 22.00 -4.90 8.14
CA ASP A 97 22.74 -6.14 7.90
C ASP A 97 21.94 -7.38 8.34
N VAL A 98 21.30 -7.33 9.51
CA VAL A 98 20.67 -8.48 10.17
C VAL A 98 19.30 -8.15 10.78
N LYS A 99 19.16 -6.99 11.43
CA LYS A 99 17.96 -6.63 12.19
C LYS A 99 17.13 -5.56 11.48
N PHE A 100 15.87 -5.87 11.20
CA PHE A 100 14.92 -4.89 10.66
C PHE A 100 13.58 -5.01 11.39
N ASP A 101 13.43 -4.24 12.46
CA ASP A 101 12.27 -4.28 13.37
C ASP A 101 11.38 -3.06 13.14
N VAL A 102 10.09 -3.30 12.91
CA VAL A 102 9.10 -2.24 12.72
C VAL A 102 8.03 -2.29 13.80
N ARG A 103 7.58 -1.12 14.26
CA ARG A 103 6.44 -1.00 15.16
C ARG A 103 5.49 0.08 14.67
N ILE A 104 4.19 -0.19 14.73
CA ILE A 104 3.16 0.78 14.38
C ILE A 104 2.59 1.37 15.66
N LYS A 105 2.50 2.69 15.74
CA LYS A 105 1.84 3.40 16.83
C LYS A 105 0.55 4.00 16.30
N LYS A 106 -0.60 3.61 16.86
CA LYS A 106 -1.84 4.34 16.59
C LYS A 106 -1.71 5.75 17.16
N GLU A 107 -2.15 6.73 16.39
CA GLU A 107 -2.32 8.08 16.89
C GLU A 107 -3.80 8.34 17.18
N SER A 108 -4.08 9.47 17.82
CA SER A 108 -5.46 9.87 18.09
C SER A 108 -6.26 9.95 16.78
N PRO A 109 -7.54 9.54 16.78
CA PRO A 109 -8.44 9.72 15.65
C PRO A 109 -8.38 11.16 15.11
N PRO A 110 -8.16 11.36 13.80
CA PRO A 110 -8.15 12.69 13.20
C PRO A 110 -9.45 13.45 13.51
N ALA A 111 -9.33 14.76 13.74
CA ALA A 111 -10.50 15.60 13.93
C ALA A 111 -11.33 15.66 12.64
N LYS A 112 -12.60 16.02 12.76
CA LYS A 112 -13.41 16.37 11.60
C LYS A 112 -12.71 17.48 10.81
N ASP A 113 -12.79 17.41 9.49
CA ASP A 113 -12.23 18.39 8.57
C ASP A 113 -10.68 18.45 8.52
N THR A 114 -9.98 17.52 9.19
CA THR A 114 -8.54 17.32 8.98
C THR A 114 -8.25 17.03 7.51
N ILE A 115 -7.16 17.58 6.98
CA ILE A 115 -6.66 17.27 5.64
C ILE A 115 -5.69 16.10 5.78
N ASP A 116 -5.91 15.05 5.00
CA ASP A 116 -5.04 13.88 4.94
C ASP A 116 -3.76 14.16 4.13
N ASP A 117 -2.82 13.22 4.13
CA ASP A 117 -1.54 13.38 3.44
C ASP A 117 -1.66 13.30 1.91
N SER A 118 -2.88 13.17 1.37
CA SER A 118 -3.19 13.27 -0.06
C SER A 118 -3.90 14.58 -0.41
N GLY A 119 -4.08 15.49 0.56
CA GLY A 119 -4.79 16.76 0.39
C GLY A 119 -6.32 16.63 0.41
N VAL A 120 -6.86 15.48 0.83
CA VAL A 120 -8.30 15.19 0.89
C VAL A 120 -8.81 15.43 2.31
N ARG A 121 -10.02 15.97 2.42
CA ARG A 121 -10.63 16.30 3.70
C ARG A 121 -11.34 15.10 4.34
N CYS A 122 -11.01 14.82 5.60
CA CYS A 122 -11.71 13.87 6.46
C CYS A 122 -13.11 14.40 6.80
N HIS A 123 -14.15 13.85 6.18
CA HIS A 123 -15.49 14.44 6.19
C HIS A 123 -16.25 14.28 7.53
N TYR A 124 -16.04 13.16 8.22
CA TYR A 124 -16.72 12.85 9.47
C TYR A 124 -15.75 12.92 10.64
N VAL A 125 -16.28 13.11 11.86
CA VAL A 125 -15.50 12.86 13.07
C VAL A 125 -15.00 11.43 12.95
N SER A 126 -13.68 11.23 12.88
CA SER A 126 -13.10 9.89 12.77
C SER A 126 -13.75 9.00 13.83
N PHE A 127 -14.13 7.78 13.45
CA PHE A 127 -14.59 6.79 14.42
C PHE A 127 -13.62 6.76 15.59
N PRO A 128 -14.10 6.78 16.85
CA PRO A 128 -13.23 6.79 18.02
C PRO A 128 -12.57 5.42 18.19
N TYR A 129 -11.56 5.15 17.37
CA TYR A 129 -10.82 3.90 17.43
C TYR A 129 -9.81 3.92 18.57
N THR A 130 -9.71 2.79 19.25
CA THR A 130 -8.66 2.55 20.25
C THR A 130 -7.62 1.58 19.73
N LYS A 131 -7.85 0.92 18.59
CA LYS A 131 -6.91 0.00 17.96
C LYS A 131 -7.00 0.07 16.45
N LEU A 132 -5.86 -0.11 15.80
CA LEU A 132 -5.70 -0.30 14.36
C LEU A 132 -5.13 -1.69 14.09
N LYS A 133 -5.55 -2.28 12.98
CA LYS A 133 -5.06 -3.56 12.47
C LYS A 133 -4.80 -3.44 10.97
N GLY A 134 -3.73 -4.06 10.49
CA GLY A 134 -3.36 -4.01 9.08
C GLY A 134 -2.12 -4.84 8.79
N TYR A 135 -1.42 -4.48 7.71
CA TYR A 135 -0.22 -5.18 7.28
C TYR A 135 0.92 -4.20 6.99
N VAL A 136 2.12 -4.62 7.34
CA VAL A 136 3.39 -3.99 6.93
C VAL A 136 4.10 -4.98 6.02
N ARG A 137 4.67 -4.49 4.93
CA ARG A 137 5.50 -5.30 4.03
C ARG A 137 6.85 -4.67 3.79
N ILE A 138 7.81 -5.52 3.47
CA ILE A 138 9.17 -5.13 3.12
C ILE A 138 9.53 -5.63 1.72
N LYS A 139 10.27 -4.80 0.99
CA LYS A 139 10.86 -5.11 -0.32
C LYS A 139 12.24 -4.45 -0.41
N ALA A 140 13.09 -4.86 -1.34
CA ALA A 140 14.20 -4.00 -1.76
C ALA A 140 13.68 -2.91 -2.71
N ALA A 141 14.37 -1.78 -2.75
CA ALA A 141 14.08 -0.74 -3.73
C ALA A 141 14.05 -1.32 -5.16
N GLY A 142 12.97 -1.03 -5.91
CA GLY A 142 12.76 -1.56 -7.26
C GLY A 142 12.51 -3.08 -7.36
N SER A 143 12.31 -3.78 -6.25
CA SER A 143 12.12 -5.25 -6.20
C SER A 143 10.69 -5.65 -5.82
N SER A 144 10.39 -6.94 -5.91
CA SER A 144 9.17 -7.54 -5.39
C SER A 144 9.15 -7.58 -3.86
N VAL A 145 7.94 -7.71 -3.29
CA VAL A 145 7.73 -7.87 -1.85
C VAL A 145 8.40 -9.15 -1.36
N TYR A 146 9.20 -9.04 -0.31
CA TYR A 146 9.86 -10.18 0.35
C TYR A 146 8.97 -10.81 1.42
N LYS A 147 8.43 -9.98 2.31
CA LYS A 147 7.69 -10.44 3.49
C LYS A 147 6.60 -9.45 3.84
N THR A 148 5.47 -9.97 4.29
CA THR A 148 4.34 -9.19 4.78
C THR A 148 3.96 -9.71 6.16
N MET A 149 3.81 -8.83 7.14
CA MET A 149 3.47 -9.16 8.52
C MET A 149 2.24 -8.37 8.95
N ALA A 150 1.32 -9.03 9.65
CA ALA A 150 0.16 -8.39 10.23
C ALA A 150 0.53 -7.65 11.51
N PHE A 151 -0.11 -6.51 11.74
CA PHE A 151 -0.03 -5.78 13.01
C PHE A 151 -1.41 -5.56 13.59
N GLU A 152 -1.47 -5.50 14.92
CA GLU A 152 -2.59 -4.99 15.69
C GLU A 152 -2.02 -4.13 16.81
N THR A 153 -2.51 -2.90 16.96
CA THR A 153 -2.08 -2.00 18.03
C THR A 153 -2.82 -2.28 19.33
N ASN A 154 -2.15 -2.16 20.46
CA ASN A 154 -2.76 -2.27 21.77
C ASN A 154 -3.55 -1.00 22.13
N ALA A 155 -4.69 -1.16 22.80
CA ALA A 155 -5.54 -0.03 23.17
C ALA A 155 -4.89 0.91 24.19
N SER A 156 -4.16 0.35 25.15
CA SER A 156 -3.55 1.07 26.26
C SER A 156 -2.23 1.73 25.88
N SER A 157 -1.31 1.00 25.23
CA SER A 157 -0.01 1.56 24.84
C SER A 157 -0.06 2.29 23.50
N GLY A 158 -1.03 1.98 22.66
CA GLY A 158 -1.11 2.45 21.26
C GLY A 158 -0.13 1.79 20.31
N TYR A 159 0.79 0.98 20.80
CA TYR A 159 1.79 0.31 19.99
C TYR A 159 1.35 -1.08 19.54
N SER A 160 1.76 -1.48 18.35
CA SER A 160 1.73 -2.88 17.93
C SER A 160 2.82 -3.70 18.63
N GLN A 161 2.72 -5.02 18.52
CA GLN A 161 3.89 -5.87 18.70
C GLN A 161 5.01 -5.49 17.70
N ILE A 162 6.25 -5.85 18.04
CA ILE A 162 7.41 -5.64 17.17
C ILE A 162 7.31 -6.62 16.00
N LEU A 163 7.33 -6.09 14.78
CA LEU A 163 7.37 -6.86 13.54
C LEU A 163 8.84 -7.06 13.15
N ARG A 164 9.37 -8.26 13.40
CA ARG A 164 10.76 -8.60 13.07
C ARG A 164 10.85 -9.15 11.66
N PHE A 165 11.38 -8.34 10.74
CA PHE A 165 11.58 -8.77 9.35
C PHE A 165 12.93 -9.46 9.14
N GLY A 166 13.93 -9.16 9.97
CA GLY A 166 15.27 -9.72 9.88
C GLY A 166 15.58 -10.74 10.98
N ASP A 167 15.93 -11.95 10.54
CA ASP A 167 16.88 -12.88 11.16
C ASP A 167 17.77 -13.41 10.02
N LEU A 168 19.02 -13.81 10.31
CA LEU A 168 20.12 -14.07 9.35
C LEU A 168 19.80 -14.92 8.10
N ALA A 169 18.71 -15.70 8.09
CA ALA A 169 18.34 -16.59 6.99
C ALA A 169 17.29 -16.00 6.03
N ASP A 170 16.52 -14.99 6.45
CA ASP A 170 15.33 -14.52 5.73
C ASP A 170 15.59 -13.27 4.88
N PHE A 171 16.74 -12.61 5.07
CA PHE A 171 17.04 -11.33 4.46
C PHE A 171 17.99 -11.50 3.28
N PRO A 172 17.53 -11.30 2.02
CA PRO A 172 18.46 -11.25 0.91
C PRO A 172 19.35 -10.03 1.10
N GLN A 173 20.63 -10.25 1.39
CA GLN A 173 21.65 -9.20 1.44
C GLN A 173 21.61 -8.45 0.10
N THR A 174 20.95 -7.30 0.08
CA THR A 174 20.88 -6.47 -1.10
C THR A 174 22.00 -5.46 -1.04
N ASN A 175 22.65 -5.19 -2.17
CA ASN A 175 23.57 -4.06 -2.30
C ASN A 175 22.85 -2.69 -2.20
N GLY A 176 21.53 -2.68 -1.91
CA GLY A 176 20.65 -1.52 -1.90
C GLY A 176 20.11 -1.20 -0.50
N TYR A 177 18.94 -0.56 -0.46
CA TYR A 177 18.20 -0.27 0.77
C TYR A 177 16.82 -0.93 0.73
N TYR A 178 16.24 -1.14 1.90
CA TYR A 178 14.90 -1.72 2.02
C TYR A 178 13.83 -0.64 1.97
N VAL A 179 12.65 -1.03 1.53
CA VAL A 179 11.46 -0.19 1.54
C VAL A 179 10.42 -0.85 2.41
N ILE A 180 9.90 -0.10 3.38
CA ILE A 180 8.76 -0.51 4.19
C ILE A 180 7.52 0.17 3.67
N GLU A 181 6.45 -0.60 3.61
CA GLU A 181 5.14 -0.10 3.22
C GLU A 181 4.09 -0.58 4.22
N VAL A 182 3.30 0.35 4.74
CA VAL A 182 2.05 0.01 5.43
C VAL A 182 0.96 -0.01 4.37
N ILE A 183 0.24 -1.12 4.27
CA ILE A 183 -0.69 -1.38 3.17
C ILE A 183 -2.13 -1.48 3.63
N THR A 184 -3.03 -1.21 2.69
CA THR A 184 -4.48 -1.32 2.86
C THR A 184 -4.98 -2.76 2.69
N PRO A 185 -6.15 -3.07 3.28
CA PRO A 185 -6.98 -2.20 4.12
C PRO A 185 -6.44 -2.08 5.55
N ILE A 186 -6.60 -0.89 6.13
CA ILE A 186 -6.47 -0.70 7.58
C ILE A 186 -7.86 -0.85 8.21
N GLN A 187 -7.91 -1.61 9.29
CA GLN A 187 -9.10 -1.86 10.07
C GLN A 187 -9.00 -1.14 11.41
N SER A 188 -10.14 -0.69 11.93
CA SER A 188 -10.26 -0.08 13.24
C SER A 188 -11.36 -0.74 14.06
N ASN A 189 -11.28 -0.61 15.38
CA ASN A 189 -12.31 -1.11 16.30
C ASN A 189 -13.30 -0.02 16.75
N GLY A 190 -13.47 1.06 15.99
CA GLY A 190 -14.35 2.16 16.41
C GLY A 190 -15.84 1.78 16.45
N GLY A 191 -16.27 0.81 15.65
CA GLY A 191 -17.67 0.39 15.52
C GLY A 191 -18.12 -0.57 16.60
N CYS A 192 -18.32 -0.10 17.83
CA CYS A 192 -18.82 -0.93 18.92
C CYS A 192 -20.31 -1.22 18.79
N VAL A 193 -20.67 -2.49 18.85
CA VAL A 193 -22.05 -2.97 18.98
C VAL A 193 -22.40 -2.99 20.45
N ARG A 194 -23.48 -2.29 20.80
CA ARG A 194 -24.03 -2.21 22.16
C ARG A 194 -25.39 -2.88 22.20
N GLU A 195 -25.48 -4.00 22.89
CA GLU A 195 -26.74 -4.71 23.12
C GLU A 195 -27.11 -4.64 24.62
N PRO A 196 -28.34 -4.25 24.98
CA PRO A 196 -28.76 -4.22 26.37
C PRO A 196 -28.56 -5.58 27.06
N GLY A 197 -27.82 -5.60 28.17
CA GLY A 197 -27.55 -6.82 28.94
C GLY A 197 -26.34 -7.63 28.49
N HIS A 198 -25.61 -7.18 27.46
CA HIS A 198 -24.37 -7.81 26.99
C HIS A 198 -23.17 -6.85 27.07
N PRO A 199 -21.94 -7.35 27.22
CA PRO A 199 -20.74 -6.52 27.11
C PRO A 199 -20.65 -5.86 25.74
N ASP A 200 -20.23 -4.59 25.69
CA ASP A 200 -19.91 -3.91 24.44
C ASP A 200 -18.87 -4.71 23.65
N VAL A 201 -19.17 -5.01 22.39
CA VAL A 201 -18.24 -5.70 21.47
C VAL A 201 -17.80 -4.73 20.39
N CYS A 202 -16.50 -4.49 20.29
CA CYS A 202 -15.91 -3.59 19.30
C CYS A 202 -15.12 -4.41 18.26
N PRO A 203 -15.79 -5.01 17.26
CA PRO A 203 -15.13 -5.76 16.18
C PRO A 203 -14.28 -4.84 15.31
N TYR A 204 -13.33 -5.45 14.59
CA TYR A 204 -12.54 -4.75 13.57
C TYR A 204 -13.31 -4.67 12.27
N TRP A 205 -13.46 -3.44 11.76
CA TRP A 205 -14.00 -3.17 10.43
C TRP A 205 -12.99 -2.37 9.62
N PRO A 206 -12.92 -2.55 8.28
CA PRO A 206 -12.19 -1.63 7.42
C PRO A 206 -12.62 -0.19 7.71
N VAL A 207 -11.66 0.73 7.80
CA VAL A 207 -12.01 2.15 7.96
C VAL A 207 -12.78 2.58 6.69
N PRO A 208 -13.98 3.20 6.84
CA PRO A 208 -14.76 3.70 5.71
C PRO A 208 -13.99 4.71 4.86
N LYS A 209 -14.31 4.80 3.56
CA LYS A 209 -13.62 5.74 2.66
C LYS A 209 -13.82 7.21 3.05
N THR A 210 -14.91 7.51 3.73
CA THR A 210 -15.26 8.86 4.18
C THR A 210 -14.56 9.26 5.48
N GLU A 211 -13.78 8.36 6.06
CA GLU A 211 -13.14 8.52 7.36
C GLU A 211 -11.64 8.39 7.25
N CYS A 212 -10.95 8.99 8.21
CA CYS A 212 -9.51 8.95 8.29
C CYS A 212 -9.05 8.22 9.54
N TYR A 213 -7.83 7.71 9.47
CA TYR A 213 -7.10 7.19 10.61
C TYR A 213 -5.68 7.77 10.60
N SER A 214 -5.03 7.71 11.75
CA SER A 214 -3.66 8.19 11.92
C SER A 214 -2.79 7.21 12.68
N PHE A 215 -1.55 7.07 12.21
CA PHE A 215 -0.55 6.20 12.80
C PHE A 215 0.86 6.73 12.52
N SER A 216 1.79 6.45 13.41
CA SER A 216 3.23 6.65 13.21
C SER A 216 3.90 5.31 12.95
N VAL A 217 5.01 5.33 12.22
CA VAL A 217 5.87 4.17 11.99
C VAL A 217 7.17 4.36 12.76
N GLU A 218 7.56 3.37 13.54
CA GLU A 218 8.87 3.34 14.18
C GLU A 218 9.71 2.19 13.60
N LEU A 219 11.00 2.44 13.42
CA LEU A 219 11.96 1.53 12.82
C LEU A 219 13.21 1.40 13.70
N ALA A 220 13.57 0.16 14.01
CA ALA A 220 14.84 -0.19 14.62
C ALA A 220 15.65 -1.09 13.67
N THR A 221 16.88 -0.68 13.39
CA THR A 221 17.87 -1.38 12.57
C THR A 221 19.02 -1.90 13.43
N ASP A 222 20.03 -2.51 12.82
CA ASP A 222 21.32 -2.83 13.48
C ASP A 222 22.03 -1.59 14.03
N TYR A 223 21.77 -0.41 13.47
CA TYR A 223 22.43 0.84 13.84
C TYR A 223 21.63 1.68 14.85
N THR A 224 20.65 1.06 15.52
CA THR A 224 19.79 1.70 16.53
C THR A 224 19.47 0.73 17.66
N ASN A 225 19.14 1.27 18.82
CA ASN A 225 18.62 0.53 19.97
C ASN A 225 17.38 -0.29 19.59
N PRO A 226 17.16 -1.45 20.24
CA PRO A 226 15.88 -2.14 20.16
C PRO A 226 14.74 -1.31 20.79
N PHE A 227 13.51 -1.72 20.51
CA PHE A 227 12.28 -1.14 21.08
C PHE A 227 12.06 -1.46 22.55
#